data_AF-A0A1E4TN16-F1
#
_entry.id   AF-A0A1E4TN16-F1
#
_cell.length_a   1.000
_cell.length_b   1.000
_cell.length_c   1.000
_cell.angle_alpha   90.00
_cell.angle_beta   90.00
_cell.angle_gamma   90.00
#
_symmetry.space_group_name_H-M   'P 1'
#
loop_
_entity.id
_entity.type
_entity.pdbx_description
1 polymer ?
#
loop_
_entity_poly.entity_id
_entity_poly.type
_entity_poly.pdbx_seq_one_letter_code
_entity_poly.pdbx_strand_id
1 'polypeptide(L)'
;MVTAILLVEKALPNSITSFHDLLSNELPKTSGKWSFELKIYLNNKYSKPDNFNVQQVPNKYLVTLTTSYLPNKTISMINNTKAIMTSSYLSSNDEIDHFEKGCCNSTSLDPFDFIISNKFQNLWNLKQSIRGEGGNSYEITVNNLNINDPNIIQSLPKELIEEVNNTYDTFRIRTANCSLHGSFKGFLIEIEYIDKEEAKDKTSDYNEIQQFHIKINKIKELIKQYKFPNGKLCYNVLNEDKLDYISDLVQQYSEALQF
;
A
#
# COMPACT_ATOMS: atom_id res chain seq x y z
N MET A 1 7.56 8.61 -2.21
CA MET A 1 6.50 8.21 -1.25
C MET A 1 6.84 6.84 -0.72
N VAL A 2 6.65 6.61 0.58
CA VAL A 2 6.97 5.33 1.24
C VAL A 2 5.80 4.94 2.13
N THR A 3 5.38 3.67 2.06
CA THR A 3 4.25 3.14 2.84
C THR A 3 4.67 1.98 3.73
N ALA A 4 3.93 1.82 4.82
CA ALA A 4 3.96 0.64 5.65
C ALA A 4 2.54 0.26 6.08
N ILE A 5 2.27 -1.03 6.19
CA ILE A 5 1.00 -1.60 6.63
C ILE A 5 1.20 -2.27 7.99
N LEU A 6 0.43 -1.85 8.98
CA LEU A 6 0.42 -2.43 10.32
C LEU A 6 -0.91 -3.15 10.56
N LEU A 7 -0.85 -4.48 10.71
CA LEU A 7 -2.02 -5.30 11.05
C LEU A 7 -2.02 -5.71 12.52
N VAL A 8 -3.09 -5.37 13.23
CA VAL A 8 -3.36 -5.74 14.61
C VAL A 8 -4.41 -6.85 14.64
N GLU A 9 -3.95 -8.10 14.64
CA GLU A 9 -4.83 -9.29 14.58
C GLU A 9 -5.67 -9.48 15.85
N LYS A 10 -5.12 -9.15 17.03
CA LYS A 10 -5.78 -9.32 18.33
C LYS A 10 -6.63 -8.11 18.73
N ALA A 11 -7.02 -7.28 17.77
CA ALA A 11 -7.90 -6.14 18.02
C ALA A 11 -9.36 -6.58 18.22
N LEU A 12 -10.18 -5.68 18.76
CA LEU A 12 -11.63 -5.78 18.72
C LEU A 12 -12.17 -4.80 17.69
N PRO A 13 -13.40 -4.98 17.17
CA PRO A 13 -14.01 -4.01 16.25
C PRO A 13 -14.02 -2.57 16.77
N ASN A 14 -14.11 -2.38 18.09
CA ASN A 14 -14.13 -1.07 18.75
C ASN A 14 -12.73 -0.45 18.94
N SER A 15 -11.65 -1.21 18.70
CA SER A 15 -10.28 -0.71 18.83
C SER A 15 -9.99 0.44 17.86
N ILE A 16 -10.66 0.48 16.71
CA ILE A 16 -10.55 1.59 15.75
C ILE A 16 -11.01 2.92 16.36
N THR A 17 -12.08 2.91 17.16
CA THR A 17 -12.61 4.12 17.80
C THR A 17 -11.62 4.65 18.84
N SER A 18 -11.10 3.78 19.70
CA SER A 18 -10.08 4.17 20.67
C SER A 18 -8.81 4.72 20.00
N PHE A 19 -8.47 4.20 18.82
CA PHE A 19 -7.35 4.71 18.04
C PHE A 19 -7.67 6.06 17.38
N HIS A 20 -8.90 6.28 16.90
CA HIS A 20 -9.35 7.58 16.40
C HIS A 20 -9.34 8.65 17.49
N ASP A 21 -9.73 8.30 18.70
CA ASP A 21 -9.67 9.20 19.86
C ASP A 21 -8.21 9.55 20.21
N LEU A 22 -7.32 8.56 20.18
CA LEU A 22 -5.88 8.76 20.38
C LEU A 22 -5.31 9.74 19.34
N LEU A 23 -5.61 9.52 18.05
CA LEU A 23 -5.13 10.40 16.99
C LEU A 23 -5.75 11.80 17.07
N SER A 24 -7.02 11.91 17.45
CA SER A 24 -7.72 13.20 17.50
C SER A 24 -7.11 14.18 18.51
N ASN A 25 -6.43 13.69 19.55
CA ASN A 25 -5.69 14.53 20.49
C ASN A 25 -4.53 15.30 19.84
N GLU A 26 -4.01 14.81 18.71
CA GLU A 26 -2.91 15.42 17.96
C GLU A 26 -3.39 16.41 16.89
N LEU A 27 -4.68 16.75 16.90
CA LEU A 27 -5.33 17.67 15.96
C LEU A 27 -5.00 17.38 14.48
N PRO A 28 -5.18 16.13 14.00
CA PRO A 28 -4.93 15.75 12.61
C PRO A 28 -5.89 16.46 11.67
N LYS A 29 -5.43 16.67 10.43
CA LYS A 29 -6.32 17.05 9.33
C LYS A 29 -7.02 15.79 8.81
N THR A 30 -8.32 15.70 9.01
CA THR A 30 -9.13 14.57 8.52
C THR A 30 -9.36 14.69 7.00
N SER A 31 -8.92 13.69 6.23
CA SER A 31 -9.04 13.66 4.76
C SER A 31 -10.30 12.94 4.26
N GLY A 32 -11.10 12.34 5.16
CA GLY A 32 -12.37 11.70 4.86
C GLY A 32 -12.39 10.19 5.14
N LYS A 33 -13.46 9.53 4.69
CA LYS A 33 -13.66 8.09 4.86
C LYS A 33 -12.72 7.30 3.96
N TRP A 34 -12.27 6.16 4.46
CA TRP A 34 -11.38 5.27 3.73
C TRP A 34 -11.84 3.82 3.79
N SER A 35 -11.67 3.11 2.68
CA SER A 35 -11.94 1.68 2.55
C SER A 35 -11.00 1.04 1.53
N PHE A 36 -10.87 -0.29 1.63
CA PHE A 36 -10.15 -1.08 0.65
C PHE A 36 -10.79 -2.47 0.50
N GLU A 37 -10.57 -3.11 -0.64
CA GLU A 37 -10.90 -4.51 -0.87
C GLU A 37 -9.70 -5.22 -1.50
N LEU A 38 -9.25 -6.29 -0.83
CA LEU A 38 -8.19 -7.18 -1.29
C LEU A 38 -8.82 -8.52 -1.68
N LYS A 39 -8.66 -8.94 -2.94
CA LYS A 39 -9.12 -10.24 -3.43
C LYS A 39 -7.93 -11.13 -3.77
N ILE A 40 -8.05 -12.40 -3.41
CA ILE A 40 -7.03 -13.42 -3.68
C ILE A 40 -7.67 -14.48 -4.56
N TYR A 41 -7.11 -14.64 -5.76
CA TYR A 41 -7.51 -15.62 -6.76
C TYR A 41 -6.48 -16.74 -6.82
N LEU A 42 -6.95 -17.98 -6.86
CA LEU A 42 -6.12 -19.16 -7.11
C LEU A 42 -6.24 -19.56 -8.57
N ASN A 43 -5.09 -19.83 -9.19
CA ASN A 43 -5.05 -20.35 -10.54
C ASN A 43 -5.69 -21.74 -10.62
N ASN A 44 -6.47 -21.96 -11.67
CA ASN A 44 -7.09 -23.25 -11.94
C ASN A 44 -6.06 -24.26 -12.47
N LYS A 45 -5.81 -25.32 -11.69
CA LYS A 45 -4.86 -26.38 -12.04
C LYS A 45 -5.19 -27.09 -13.35
N TYR A 46 -6.46 -27.11 -13.75
CA TYR A 46 -6.93 -27.77 -14.97
C TYR A 46 -6.77 -26.91 -16.23
N SER A 47 -6.39 -25.63 -16.08
CA SER A 47 -6.18 -24.71 -17.20
C SER A 47 -4.73 -24.64 -17.67
N LYS A 48 -3.88 -25.57 -17.20
CA LYS A 48 -2.48 -25.64 -17.62
C LYS A 48 -2.39 -26.21 -19.04
N PRO A 49 -1.71 -25.54 -19.98
CA PRO A 49 -1.43 -26.12 -21.29
C PRO A 49 -0.47 -27.30 -21.16
N ASP A 50 -0.62 -28.30 -22.04
CA ASP A 50 0.19 -29.52 -22.01
C ASP A 50 1.70 -29.27 -22.28
N ASN A 51 2.02 -28.17 -22.97
CA ASN A 51 3.40 -27.77 -23.32
C ASN A 51 3.97 -26.72 -22.35
N PHE A 52 4.04 -27.04 -21.05
CA PHE A 52 4.55 -26.09 -20.06
C PHE A 52 6.09 -26.21 -19.92
N ASN A 53 6.80 -25.07 -19.99
CA ASN A 53 8.23 -25.05 -19.68
C ASN A 53 8.43 -25.26 -18.17
N VAL A 54 9.17 -26.30 -17.79
CA VAL A 54 9.45 -26.69 -16.40
C VAL A 54 10.09 -25.56 -15.58
N GLN A 55 10.72 -24.58 -16.25
CA GLN A 55 11.37 -23.43 -15.62
C GLN A 55 10.42 -22.27 -15.27
N GLN A 56 9.18 -22.25 -15.77
CA GLN A 56 8.24 -21.18 -15.43
C GLN A 56 7.68 -21.38 -14.01
N VAL A 57 7.85 -20.37 -13.16
CA VAL A 57 7.25 -20.35 -11.82
C VAL A 57 5.73 -20.49 -11.97
N PRO A 58 5.08 -21.49 -11.34
CA PRO A 58 3.65 -21.68 -11.49
C PRO A 58 2.91 -20.46 -10.92
N ASN A 59 2.15 -19.76 -11.76
CA ASN A 59 1.21 -18.71 -11.35
C ASN A 59 0.21 -19.33 -10.37
N LYS A 60 0.42 -19.13 -9.07
CA LYS A 60 -0.38 -19.78 -8.04
C LYS A 60 -1.46 -18.84 -7.54
N TYR A 61 -1.07 -17.60 -7.25
CA TYR A 61 -1.97 -16.59 -6.70
C TYR A 61 -1.91 -15.31 -7.52
N LEU A 62 -3.09 -14.78 -7.80
CA LEU A 62 -3.31 -13.43 -8.29
C LEU A 62 -3.98 -12.65 -7.16
N VAL A 63 -3.39 -11.53 -6.78
CA VAL A 63 -3.91 -10.65 -5.74
C VAL A 63 -4.35 -9.36 -6.40
N THR A 64 -5.56 -8.90 -6.13
CA THR A 64 -6.04 -7.59 -6.56
C THR A 64 -6.38 -6.73 -5.36
N LEU A 65 -5.95 -5.47 -5.40
CA LEU A 65 -6.17 -4.47 -4.37
C LEU A 65 -6.91 -3.29 -4.98
N THR A 66 -8.00 -2.91 -4.35
CA THR A 66 -8.75 -1.69 -4.64
C THR A 66 -8.80 -0.85 -3.38
N THR A 67 -8.56 0.45 -3.52
CA THR A 67 -8.50 1.41 -2.40
C THR A 67 -9.35 2.62 -2.73
N SER A 68 -10.07 3.17 -1.76
CA SER A 68 -11.00 4.28 -2.00
C SER A 68 -10.35 5.59 -2.46
N TYR A 69 -9.07 5.81 -2.12
CA TYR A 69 -8.32 7.02 -2.52
C TYR A 69 -7.74 6.94 -3.94
N LEU A 70 -7.76 5.75 -4.57
CA LEU A 70 -7.46 5.56 -5.99
C LEU A 70 -8.76 5.13 -6.69
N PRO A 71 -9.72 6.05 -6.89
CA PRO A 71 -10.99 5.72 -7.50
C PRO A 71 -10.76 5.16 -8.90
N ASN A 72 -11.57 4.17 -9.28
CA ASN A 72 -11.52 3.55 -10.61
C ASN A 72 -10.19 2.87 -10.96
N LYS A 73 -9.30 2.64 -9.98
CA LYS A 73 -8.03 1.95 -10.19
C LYS A 73 -7.99 0.65 -9.41
N THR A 74 -7.42 -0.38 -10.02
CA THR A 74 -7.20 -1.69 -9.40
C THR A 74 -5.73 -2.05 -9.58
N ILE A 75 -5.08 -2.42 -8.49
CA ILE A 75 -3.68 -2.85 -8.49
C ILE A 75 -3.70 -4.37 -8.43
N SER A 76 -3.04 -5.03 -9.38
CA SER A 76 -3.03 -6.49 -9.50
C SER A 76 -1.61 -7.01 -9.48
N MET A 77 -1.35 -8.09 -8.75
CA MET A 77 -0.03 -8.69 -8.59
C MET A 77 -0.09 -10.21 -8.72
N ILE A 78 0.88 -10.80 -9.42
CA ILE A 78 1.00 -12.25 -9.56
C ILE A 78 2.29 -12.72 -8.91
N ASN A 79 2.15 -13.72 -8.01
CA ASN A 79 3.27 -14.42 -7.36
C ASN A 79 4.33 -13.52 -6.71
N ASN A 80 3.99 -12.31 -6.28
CA ASN A 80 4.95 -11.35 -5.72
C ASN A 80 6.13 -11.08 -6.67
N THR A 81 5.88 -11.05 -7.99
CA THR A 81 6.93 -10.80 -8.98
C THR A 81 6.76 -9.47 -9.70
N LYS A 82 5.53 -9.16 -10.11
CA LYS A 82 5.18 -7.94 -10.84
C LYS A 82 3.79 -7.50 -10.43
N ALA A 83 3.59 -6.18 -10.33
CA ALA A 83 2.28 -5.59 -10.22
C ALA A 83 1.93 -4.77 -11.46
N ILE A 84 0.64 -4.61 -11.71
CA ILE A 84 0.06 -3.84 -12.79
C ILE A 84 -1.08 -3.02 -12.20
N MET A 85 -1.14 -1.73 -12.55
CA MET A 85 -2.30 -0.89 -12.27
C MET A 85 -3.17 -0.81 -13.50
N THR A 86 -4.45 -1.11 -13.34
CA THR A 86 -5.47 -0.96 -14.38
C THR A 86 -6.44 0.15 -13.98
N SER A 87 -6.83 0.99 -14.92
CA SER A 87 -7.86 2.02 -14.72
C SER A 87 -9.16 1.62 -15.42
N SER A 88 -10.29 1.82 -14.75
CA SER A 88 -11.63 1.63 -15.30
C SER A 88 -12.22 2.93 -15.87
N TYR A 89 -11.46 4.03 -15.82
CA TYR A 89 -11.88 5.32 -16.35
C TYR A 89 -10.69 6.09 -16.94
N LEU A 90 -10.87 6.69 -18.12
CA LEU A 90 -9.85 7.52 -18.76
C LEU A 90 -9.83 8.89 -18.09
N SER A 91 -8.75 9.20 -17.38
CA SER A 91 -8.60 10.43 -16.60
C SER A 91 -7.36 11.24 -16.99
N SER A 92 -6.37 10.60 -17.61
CA SER A 92 -5.12 11.24 -18.04
C SER A 92 -5.14 11.57 -19.53
N ASN A 93 -4.35 12.59 -19.92
CA ASN A 93 -4.25 13.01 -21.33
C ASN A 93 -3.73 11.87 -22.23
N ASP A 94 -2.82 11.02 -21.72
CA ASP A 94 -2.29 9.87 -22.47
C ASP A 94 -3.37 8.79 -22.69
N GLU A 95 -4.20 8.53 -21.67
CA GLU A 95 -5.35 7.62 -21.79
C GLU A 95 -6.38 8.13 -22.81
N ILE A 96 -6.59 9.44 -22.87
CA ILE A 96 -7.49 10.09 -23.84
C ILE A 96 -6.90 9.98 -25.26
N ASP A 97 -5.60 10.20 -25.44
CA ASP A 97 -4.91 10.04 -26.73
C ASP A 97 -5.01 8.60 -27.25
N HIS A 98 -4.91 7.59 -26.37
CA HIS A 98 -5.17 6.19 -26.75
C HIS A 98 -6.62 5.95 -27.23
N PHE A 99 -7.60 6.62 -26.63
CA PHE A 99 -8.98 6.56 -27.08
C PHE A 99 -9.17 7.27 -28.43
N GLU A 100 -8.58 8.45 -28.63
CA GLU A 100 -8.62 9.18 -29.90
C GLU A 100 -7.98 8.39 -31.05
N LYS A 101 -6.94 7.59 -30.74
CA LYS A 101 -6.30 6.65 -31.69
C LYS A 101 -7.08 5.35 -31.93
N GLY A 102 -8.24 5.18 -31.30
CA GLY A 102 -9.11 4.01 -31.48
C GLY A 102 -8.62 2.75 -30.77
N CYS A 103 -7.69 2.85 -29.81
CA CYS A 103 -7.23 1.71 -29.02
C CYS A 103 -8.24 1.26 -27.95
N CYS A 104 -9.15 2.17 -27.54
CA CYS A 104 -10.21 1.91 -26.56
C CYS A 104 -11.59 2.14 -27.20
N ASN A 105 -12.57 1.32 -26.82
CA ASN A 105 -13.94 1.39 -27.34
C ASN A 105 -14.83 2.39 -26.58
N SER A 106 -14.52 2.69 -25.33
CA SER A 106 -15.29 3.59 -24.47
C SER A 106 -14.43 4.29 -23.43
N THR A 107 -14.95 5.39 -22.90
CA THR A 107 -14.30 6.19 -21.83
C THR A 107 -14.46 5.55 -20.45
N SER A 108 -15.51 4.78 -20.23
CA SER A 108 -15.70 3.91 -19.07
C SER A 108 -15.40 2.48 -19.44
N LEU A 109 -14.53 1.83 -18.69
CA LEU A 109 -14.12 0.45 -18.89
C LEU A 109 -14.60 -0.40 -17.71
N ASP A 110 -14.77 -1.70 -17.92
CA ASP A 110 -15.08 -2.61 -16.83
C ASP A 110 -13.86 -2.73 -15.88
N PRO A 111 -14.05 -2.72 -14.55
CA PRO A 111 -12.98 -2.98 -13.61
C PRO A 111 -12.31 -4.33 -13.87
N PHE A 112 -11.01 -4.43 -13.64
CA PHE A 112 -10.26 -5.67 -13.93
C PHE A 112 -10.80 -6.89 -13.17
N ASP A 113 -11.25 -6.70 -11.93
CA ASP A 113 -11.90 -7.73 -11.14
C ASP A 113 -13.16 -8.32 -11.81
N PHE A 114 -13.93 -7.48 -12.51
CA PHE A 114 -15.12 -7.90 -13.25
C PHE A 114 -14.74 -8.73 -14.48
N ILE A 115 -13.66 -8.37 -15.17
CA ILE A 115 -13.12 -9.15 -16.28
C ILE A 115 -12.64 -10.51 -15.77
N ILE A 116 -11.94 -10.56 -14.63
CA ILE A 116 -11.50 -11.82 -14.03
C ILE A 116 -12.71 -12.71 -13.71
N SER A 117 -13.71 -12.16 -13.03
CA SER A 117 -14.87 -12.95 -12.58
C SER A 117 -15.75 -13.45 -13.72
N ASN A 118 -15.88 -12.68 -14.81
CA ASN A 118 -16.83 -13.00 -15.88
C ASN A 118 -16.20 -13.61 -17.13
N LYS A 119 -14.94 -13.29 -17.43
CA LYS A 119 -14.24 -13.74 -18.64
C LYS A 119 -13.11 -14.71 -18.34
N PHE A 120 -12.44 -14.57 -17.20
CA PHE A 120 -11.33 -15.45 -16.80
C PHE A 120 -11.64 -16.39 -15.63
N GLN A 121 -12.92 -16.65 -15.35
CA GLN A 121 -13.35 -17.55 -14.28
C GLN A 121 -12.74 -18.95 -14.40
N ASN A 122 -12.56 -19.44 -15.64
CA ASN A 122 -11.93 -20.72 -15.90
C ASN A 122 -10.45 -20.74 -15.49
N LEU A 123 -9.75 -19.60 -15.53
CA LEU A 123 -8.33 -19.48 -15.19
C LEU A 123 -8.11 -19.15 -13.71
N TRP A 124 -8.98 -18.35 -13.13
CA TRP A 124 -8.82 -17.77 -11.80
C TRP A 124 -10.07 -17.95 -10.97
N ASN A 125 -9.93 -18.64 -9.84
CA ASN A 125 -11.00 -18.83 -8.87
C ASN A 125 -10.79 -17.92 -7.66
N LEU A 126 -11.77 -17.06 -7.35
CA LEU A 126 -11.73 -16.26 -6.13
C LEU A 126 -11.73 -17.17 -4.90
N LYS A 127 -10.70 -17.05 -4.07
CA LYS A 127 -10.54 -17.81 -2.82
C LYS A 127 -10.94 -17.02 -1.60
N GLN A 128 -10.49 -15.78 -1.52
CA GLN A 128 -10.71 -14.92 -0.37
C GLN A 128 -10.97 -13.49 -0.84
N SER A 129 -11.85 -12.81 -0.12
CA SER A 129 -12.14 -11.39 -0.30
C SER A 129 -12.12 -10.74 1.07
N ILE A 130 -11.13 -9.89 1.30
CA ILE A 130 -10.90 -9.19 2.55
C ILE A 130 -11.30 -7.73 2.32
N ARG A 131 -12.17 -7.20 3.17
CA ARG A 131 -12.66 -5.83 3.08
C ARG A 131 -12.29 -5.04 4.31
N GLY A 132 -11.68 -3.89 4.09
CA GLY A 132 -11.46 -2.86 5.09
C GLY A 132 -12.53 -1.79 5.00
N GLU A 133 -13.37 -1.67 6.03
CA GLU A 133 -14.45 -0.70 6.09
C GLU A 133 -14.46 0.05 7.43
N GLY A 134 -15.29 1.10 7.52
CA GLY A 134 -15.44 1.91 8.74
C GLY A 134 -14.22 2.79 9.03
N GLY A 135 -13.38 3.01 8.02
CA GLY A 135 -12.10 3.66 8.15
C GLY A 135 -12.10 5.17 7.93
N ASN A 136 -11.09 5.84 8.48
CA ASN A 136 -10.82 7.26 8.26
C ASN A 136 -9.35 7.46 7.84
N SER A 137 -9.14 8.51 7.04
CA SER A 137 -7.81 9.02 6.67
C SER A 137 -7.50 10.30 7.45
N TYR A 138 -6.31 10.34 8.02
CA TYR A 138 -5.78 11.46 8.79
C TYR A 138 -4.44 11.89 8.20
N GLU A 139 -4.16 13.18 8.27
CA GLU A 139 -2.86 13.75 7.95
C GLU A 139 -2.33 14.44 9.19
N ILE A 140 -1.15 14.02 9.65
CA ILE A 140 -0.46 14.57 10.82
C ILE A 140 0.89 15.12 10.39
N THR A 141 1.28 16.23 11.00
CA THR A 141 2.63 16.78 10.86
C THR A 141 3.31 16.69 12.22
N VAL A 142 4.45 16.04 12.26
CA VAL A 142 5.17 15.70 13.47
C VAL A 142 6.55 16.34 13.43
N ASN A 143 6.99 16.86 14.56
CA ASN A 143 8.28 17.53 14.70
C ASN A 143 9.26 16.57 15.36
N ASN A 144 10.54 16.68 15.01
CA ASN A 144 11.66 16.08 15.75
C ASN A 144 11.60 14.53 15.83
N LEU A 145 11.23 13.87 14.73
CA LEU A 145 11.39 12.42 14.63
C LEU A 145 12.86 12.09 14.36
N ASN A 146 13.59 11.85 15.44
CA ASN A 146 15.02 11.55 15.37
C ASN A 146 15.27 10.15 14.80
N ILE A 147 16.18 10.05 13.83
CA ILE A 147 16.67 8.77 13.34
C ILE A 147 17.60 8.18 14.40
N ASN A 148 17.20 7.10 15.05
CA ASN A 148 17.98 6.43 16.09
C ASN A 148 18.68 5.14 15.61
N ASP A 149 18.56 4.79 14.33
CA ASP A 149 19.13 3.55 13.79
C ASP A 149 20.64 3.70 13.54
N PRO A 150 21.50 2.96 14.27
CA PRO A 150 22.94 3.10 14.18
C PRO A 150 23.49 2.79 12.79
N ASN A 151 22.83 1.92 12.01
CA ASN A 151 23.27 1.59 10.66
C ASN A 151 23.06 2.75 9.69
N ILE A 152 21.96 3.49 9.88
CA ILE A 152 21.66 4.68 9.07
C ILE A 152 22.55 5.85 9.47
N ILE A 153 22.71 6.07 10.78
CA ILE A 153 23.53 7.16 11.33
C ILE A 153 25.00 7.04 10.89
N GLN A 154 25.55 5.83 10.84
CA GLN A 154 26.93 5.62 10.38
C GLN A 154 27.12 5.86 8.89
N SER A 155 26.05 5.75 8.09
CA SER A 155 26.09 5.94 6.64
C SER A 155 25.85 7.38 6.19
N LEU A 156 25.44 8.28 7.09
CA LEU A 156 25.08 9.66 6.80
C LEU A 156 26.08 10.67 7.41
N PRO A 157 26.39 11.77 6.71
CA PRO A 157 27.15 12.88 7.29
C PRO A 157 26.43 13.53 8.47
N LYS A 158 27.18 13.93 9.51
CA LYS A 158 26.62 14.51 10.75
C LYS A 158 25.78 15.77 10.52
N GLU A 159 26.19 16.63 9.58
CA GLU A 159 25.48 17.87 9.25
C GLU A 159 24.07 17.60 8.70
N LEU A 160 23.92 16.55 7.89
CA LEU A 160 22.62 16.14 7.35
C LEU A 160 21.74 15.44 8.38
N ILE A 161 22.32 14.77 9.38
CA ILE A 161 21.55 14.20 10.48
C ILE A 161 20.86 15.31 11.28
N GLU A 162 21.57 16.41 11.53
CA GLU A 162 21.01 17.58 12.23
C GLU A 162 19.92 18.27 11.39
N GLU A 163 20.10 18.39 10.07
CA GLU A 163 19.06 18.92 9.20
C GLU A 163 17.83 18.01 9.11
N VAL A 164 18.02 16.71 8.89
CA VAL A 164 16.92 15.73 8.79
C VAL A 164 16.11 15.66 10.08
N ASN A 165 16.76 15.79 11.24
CA ASN A 165 16.10 15.78 12.55
C ASN A 165 15.36 17.09 12.86
N ASN A 166 15.78 18.23 12.28
CA ASN A 166 15.15 19.54 12.47
C ASN A 166 13.99 19.83 11.49
N THR A 167 13.56 18.83 10.72
CA THR A 167 12.43 18.98 9.79
C THR A 167 11.11 18.51 10.39
N TYR A 168 10.05 19.18 9.97
CA TYR A 168 8.67 18.73 10.18
C TYR A 168 8.36 17.65 9.14
N ASP A 169 7.93 16.48 9.61
CA ASP A 169 7.55 15.36 8.75
C ASP A 169 6.04 15.23 8.68
N THR A 170 5.51 15.00 7.48
CA THR A 170 4.07 14.83 7.27
C THR A 170 3.76 13.38 6.95
N PHE A 171 2.84 12.79 7.70
CA PHE A 171 2.38 11.42 7.53
C PHE A 171 0.88 11.41 7.24
N ARG A 172 0.48 10.49 6.38
CA ARG A 172 -0.92 10.14 6.18
C ARG A 172 -1.18 8.77 6.80
N ILE A 173 -2.14 8.73 7.71
CA ILE A 173 -2.54 7.53 8.43
C ILE A 173 -3.95 7.17 8.00
N ARG A 174 -4.13 5.96 7.47
CA ARG A 174 -5.44 5.42 7.12
C ARG A 174 -5.71 4.20 8.00
N THR A 175 -6.94 4.06 8.44
CA THR A 175 -7.33 3.06 9.44
C THR A 175 -8.55 2.32 8.96
N ALA A 176 -8.62 1.00 9.10
CA ALA A 176 -9.82 0.25 8.72
C ALA A 176 -9.98 -1.05 9.53
N ASN A 177 -11.22 -1.46 9.75
CA ASN A 177 -11.54 -2.76 10.30
C ASN A 177 -11.56 -3.79 9.17
N CYS A 178 -10.69 -4.80 9.27
CA CYS A 178 -10.58 -5.87 8.29
C CYS A 178 -11.62 -6.96 8.58
N SER A 179 -12.38 -7.31 7.56
CA SER A 179 -13.34 -8.40 7.60
C SER A 179 -13.07 -9.40 6.48
N LEU A 180 -13.19 -10.69 6.79
CA LEU A 180 -13.14 -11.79 5.83
C LEU A 180 -14.50 -12.49 5.87
N HIS A 181 -15.22 -12.49 4.75
CA HIS A 181 -16.58 -13.05 4.66
C HIS A 181 -17.54 -12.52 5.75
N GLY A 182 -17.44 -11.23 6.10
CA GLY A 182 -18.27 -10.57 7.12
C GLY A 182 -17.82 -10.83 8.56
N SER A 183 -16.83 -11.68 8.79
CA SER A 183 -16.23 -11.89 10.12
C SER A 183 -15.04 -10.95 10.31
N PHE A 184 -15.01 -10.23 11.43
CA PHE A 184 -13.88 -9.38 11.80
C PHE A 184 -12.60 -10.21 11.98
N LYS A 185 -11.49 -9.75 11.40
CA LYS A 185 -10.18 -10.41 11.44
C LYS A 185 -9.08 -9.58 12.08
N GLY A 186 -9.21 -8.26 12.09
CA GLY A 186 -8.21 -7.40 12.68
C GLY A 186 -8.41 -5.93 12.35
N PHE A 187 -7.56 -5.12 12.95
CA PHE A 187 -7.51 -3.68 12.72
C PHE A 187 -6.26 -3.36 11.89
N LEU A 188 -6.42 -2.69 10.75
CA LEU A 188 -5.33 -2.33 9.85
C LEU A 188 -5.08 -0.83 9.88
N ILE A 189 -3.81 -0.47 9.93
CA ILE A 189 -3.32 0.90 9.87
C ILE A 189 -2.33 0.98 8.69
N GLU A 190 -2.66 1.77 7.69
CA GLU A 190 -1.74 2.16 6.62
C GLU A 190 -1.08 3.48 6.99
N ILE A 191 0.24 3.53 6.91
CA ILE A 191 1.04 4.73 7.22
C ILE A 191 1.84 5.08 5.97
N GLU A 192 1.63 6.28 5.46
CA GLU A 192 2.29 6.82 4.27
C GLU A 192 3.12 8.06 4.65
N TYR A 193 4.40 8.05 4.34
CA TYR A 193 5.27 9.21 4.45
C TYR A 193 5.13 10.10 3.21
N ILE A 194 4.76 11.37 3.43
CA ILE A 194 4.57 12.36 2.36
C ILE A 194 5.87 13.15 2.18
N ASP A 195 6.48 13.01 1.01
CA ASP A 195 7.64 13.79 0.63
C ASP A 195 7.24 15.26 0.38
N LYS A 196 7.96 16.21 0.99
CA LYS A 196 7.82 17.62 0.65
C LYS A 196 8.48 17.89 -0.70
N GLU A 197 7.81 18.66 -1.56
CA GLU A 197 8.33 19.00 -2.89
C GLU A 197 9.69 19.73 -2.81
N GLU A 198 9.89 20.57 -1.80
CA GLU A 198 11.13 21.31 -1.56
C GLU A 198 12.35 20.44 -1.21
N ALA A 199 12.15 19.19 -0.77
CA ALA A 199 13.23 18.29 -0.39
C ALA A 199 13.86 17.55 -1.59
N LYS A 200 13.18 17.51 -2.74
CA LYS A 200 13.64 16.79 -3.94
C LYS A 200 14.90 17.43 -4.56
N ASP A 201 15.05 18.75 -4.42
CA ASP A 201 16.18 19.47 -5.04
C ASP A 201 17.48 19.38 -4.24
N LYS A 202 17.44 18.95 -2.96
CA LYS A 202 18.62 18.92 -2.06
C LYS A 202 19.05 17.53 -1.62
N THR A 203 18.22 16.51 -1.84
CA THR A 203 18.52 15.10 -1.49
C THR A 203 18.94 14.25 -2.69
N SER A 204 19.11 14.89 -3.85
CA SER A 204 19.51 14.28 -5.14
C SER A 204 20.88 13.58 -5.13
N ASP A 205 21.71 13.83 -4.11
CA ASP A 205 23.03 13.19 -3.96
C ASP A 205 22.97 11.79 -3.33
N TYR A 206 21.82 11.33 -2.82
CA TYR A 206 21.68 10.03 -2.15
C TYR A 206 20.93 9.00 -2.99
N ASN A 207 21.34 7.73 -2.85
CA ASN A 207 20.66 6.61 -3.48
C ASN A 207 19.22 6.50 -2.96
N GLU A 208 18.25 6.28 -3.85
CA GLU A 208 16.81 6.18 -3.54
C GLU A 208 16.52 5.17 -2.42
N ILE A 209 17.31 4.10 -2.36
CA ILE A 209 17.25 3.04 -1.33
C ILE A 209 17.57 3.59 0.06
N GLN A 210 18.57 4.48 0.20
CA GLN A 210 18.92 5.07 1.49
C GLN A 210 17.80 5.99 1.98
N GLN A 211 17.22 6.78 1.08
CA GLN A 211 16.06 7.62 1.40
C GLN A 211 14.86 6.78 1.86
N PHE A 212 14.65 5.63 1.23
CA PHE A 212 13.61 4.68 1.64
C PHE A 212 13.80 4.22 3.09
N HIS A 213 15.01 3.78 3.45
CA HIS A 213 15.31 3.34 4.82
C HIS A 213 15.13 4.44 5.87
N ILE A 214 15.53 5.68 5.55
CA ILE A 214 15.30 6.85 6.42
C ILE A 214 13.80 7.04 6.68
N LYS A 215 12.99 7.04 5.62
CA LYS A 215 11.53 7.24 5.71
C LYS A 215 10.84 6.12 6.48
N ILE A 216 11.26 4.87 6.28
CA ILE A 216 10.75 3.73 7.07
C ILE A 216 11.10 3.88 8.55
N ASN A 217 12.30 4.32 8.89
CA ASN A 217 12.66 4.51 10.29
C ASN A 217 11.89 5.66 10.94
N LYS A 218 11.59 6.73 10.19
CA LYS A 218 10.65 7.77 10.65
C LYS A 218 9.26 7.22 10.94
N ILE A 219 8.74 6.30 10.10
CA ILE A 219 7.47 5.59 10.37
C ILE A 219 7.57 4.74 11.65
N LYS A 220 8.67 4.04 11.88
CA LYS A 220 8.85 3.24 13.11
C LYS A 220 8.88 4.11 14.37
N GLU A 221 9.57 5.25 14.32
CA GLU A 221 9.60 6.20 15.44
C GLU A 221 8.23 6.84 15.68
N LEU A 222 7.47 7.14 14.62
CA LEU A 222 6.08 7.60 14.74
C LEU A 222 5.21 6.61 15.52
N ILE A 223 5.25 5.33 15.12
CA ILE A 223 4.52 4.23 15.79
C ILE A 223 4.88 4.18 17.28
N LYS A 224 6.16 4.35 17.61
CA LYS A 224 6.67 4.31 18.98
C LYS A 224 6.26 5.54 19.80
N GLN A 225 6.39 6.74 19.23
CA GLN A 225 6.05 8.02 19.87
C GLN A 225 4.57 8.06 20.24
N TYR A 226 3.69 7.70 19.30
CA TYR A 226 2.24 7.71 19.48
C TYR A 226 1.68 6.41 20.06
N LYS A 227 2.54 5.45 20.43
CA LYS A 227 2.17 4.17 21.06
C LYS A 227 1.07 3.45 20.28
N PHE A 228 1.28 3.31 18.97
CA PHE A 228 0.36 2.56 18.12
C PHE A 228 0.23 1.11 18.63
N PRO A 229 -0.94 0.47 18.43
CA PRO A 229 -1.15 -0.90 18.88
C PRO A 229 -0.13 -1.86 18.26
N ASN A 230 0.33 -2.82 19.06
CA ASN A 230 1.28 -3.83 18.60
C ASN A 230 0.65 -4.72 17.53
N GLY A 231 1.37 -4.93 16.43
CA GLY A 231 0.89 -5.70 15.29
C GLY A 231 2.02 -6.09 14.35
N LYS A 232 1.66 -6.80 13.27
CA LYS A 232 2.56 -7.18 12.20
C LYS A 232 2.76 -5.96 11.28
N LEU A 233 3.94 -5.34 11.36
CA LEU A 233 4.35 -4.24 10.49
C LEU A 233 5.01 -4.79 9.21
N CYS A 234 4.43 -4.46 8.05
CA CYS A 234 4.91 -4.86 6.73
C CYS A 234 5.32 -3.61 5.94
N TYR A 235 6.57 -3.57 5.50
CA TYR A 235 7.14 -2.50 4.67
C TYR A 235 8.05 -3.08 3.59
N ASN A 236 7.85 -4.36 3.25
CA ASN A 236 8.62 -5.02 2.22
C ASN A 236 8.38 -4.35 0.86
N VAL A 237 9.39 -4.49 0.02
CA VAL A 237 9.44 -3.93 -1.34
C VAL A 237 9.43 -5.09 -2.30
N LEU A 238 8.73 -4.95 -3.43
CA LEU A 238 8.66 -6.01 -4.44
C LEU A 238 10.02 -6.23 -5.12
N ASN A 239 10.75 -5.14 -5.38
CA ASN A 239 12.09 -5.15 -5.97
C ASN A 239 13.01 -4.16 -5.26
N GLU A 240 14.03 -4.67 -4.57
CA GLU A 240 15.01 -3.85 -3.83
C GLU A 240 15.84 -2.95 -4.76
N ASP A 241 16.03 -3.35 -6.02
CA ASP A 241 16.81 -2.59 -7.01
C ASP A 241 16.02 -1.44 -7.64
N LYS A 242 14.68 -1.54 -7.64
CA LYS A 242 13.79 -0.55 -8.25
C LYS A 242 12.52 -0.43 -7.44
N LEU A 243 12.48 0.62 -6.63
CA LEU A 243 11.33 0.98 -5.81
C LEU A 243 10.14 1.39 -6.70
N ASP A 244 8.98 0.79 -6.48
CA ASP A 244 7.74 1.15 -7.14
C ASP A 244 6.61 1.14 -6.12
N TYR A 245 6.18 2.34 -5.74
CA TYR A 245 5.15 2.57 -4.74
C TYR A 245 3.90 1.69 -4.93
N ILE A 246 3.41 1.56 -6.17
CA ILE A 246 2.18 0.79 -6.44
C ILE A 246 2.40 -0.71 -6.24
N SER A 247 3.53 -1.21 -6.74
CA SER A 247 3.93 -2.60 -6.57
C SER A 247 4.18 -2.96 -5.11
N ASP A 248 4.85 -2.07 -4.39
CA ASP A 248 5.20 -2.25 -2.98
C ASP A 248 3.93 -2.24 -2.11
N LEU A 249 2.98 -1.34 -2.41
CA LEU A 249 1.71 -1.27 -1.67
C LEU A 249 0.93 -2.59 -1.72
N VAL A 250 0.68 -3.13 -2.92
CA VAL A 250 -0.08 -4.39 -3.03
C VAL A 250 0.67 -5.58 -2.41
N GLN A 251 2.00 -5.59 -2.48
CA GLN A 251 2.84 -6.57 -1.79
C GLN A 251 2.67 -6.49 -0.27
N GLN A 252 2.77 -5.29 0.30
CA GLN A 252 2.61 -5.05 1.74
C GLN A 252 1.23 -5.46 2.24
N TYR A 253 0.17 -5.14 1.49
CA TYR A 253 -1.19 -5.60 1.80
C TYR A 253 -1.31 -7.13 1.73
N SER A 254 -0.76 -7.73 0.68
CA SER A 254 -0.80 -9.18 0.50
C SER A 254 -0.07 -9.92 1.61
N GLU A 255 1.06 -9.40 2.10
CA GLU A 255 1.82 -10.01 3.19
C GLU A 255 1.15 -9.78 4.55
N ALA A 256 0.63 -8.58 4.79
CA ALA A 256 -0.03 -8.25 6.04
C ALA A 256 -1.26 -9.13 6.24
N LEU A 257 -2.10 -9.28 5.21
CA LEU A 257 -3.43 -9.91 5.29
C LEU A 257 -3.47 -11.41 4.94
N GLN A 258 -2.34 -12.12 5.07
CA GLN A 258 -2.30 -13.58 5.01
C GLN A 258 -2.87 -14.21 6.29
N PHE A 259 -4.18 -14.49 6.30
CA PHE A 259 -4.90 -15.19 7.37
C PHE A 259 -4.98 -16.70 7.14
#